data_AF-A0A4Q6FMW6-F1
#
_entry.id   AF-A0A4Q6FMW6-F1
#
_cell.length_a   1.000
_cell.length_b   1.000
_cell.length_c   1.000
_cell.angle_alpha   90.00
_cell.angle_beta   90.00
_cell.angle_gamma   90.00
#
_symmetry.space_group_name_H-M   'P 1'
#
loop_
_entity.id
_entity.type
_entity.pdbx_description
1 polymer ?
#
loop_
_entity_poly.entity_id
_entity_poly.type
_entity_poly.pdbx_seq_one_letter_code
_entity_poly.pdbx_strand_id
1 'polypeptide(L)'
;MKVSTSAYGALVSLSLLTVACDNGTPMFSESVAGVSAGASKSAAGPGEDAIGQENYANDPIPVDDSTPADRGEVSPAAATLTSWTFQASTMGEGSLNYQASQKLSSQSITMDNNVVASEKVFTQVDRPMLTEVFSQGSELKKQSEAFKQNASAQGALDLLLVIDNSGSMKEEQENLSGKLAPLLSFVKDSDWRIGVVTTDPNDGCLRALISKSDVNANAAFASAVQPGLKGSGNERGILQAVNGLKGQCNPTGSWLRNQSTVGVLIVSDEDNCSAGQDCGNEAYTQGSYLTDYLSSIRQPGLNARVYGLIGHPSLSAQQCSTMAAKANIYAAVIDNTGGSWGSICAADYSGTLQAISKDISAILLTQFTLQFKPAPGTVKVYIDGKLQSSGYTVHENVIEFASAPAAGTTVSFQYEFSAELPKAEFALGNNAVSSSIKVYLDSVESKAFSYDAVSGSIKFASAPSAKAIKAVYRRADELPKSFQMDRGISLARMSVKVNGTALAANAYSYNAQTGVLLLNAAPSDKATILVNADKVLEHALDYAIQIGAASMSAWDNATGKVISAGFGSGFVSFAEADYVPGRKVLVKGLGAASWKVPLGASVMNESLSVLAEGRSCENFAVSDGILDLA
;
A
#
# COMPACT_ATOMS: atom_id res chain seq x y z
N MET A 1 -39.99 10.33 -32.83
CA MET A 1 -40.55 9.28 -31.95
C MET A 1 -39.44 8.46 -31.27
N LYS A 2 -39.09 8.73 -30.01
CA LYS A 2 -38.62 7.72 -29.02
C LYS A 2 -38.63 8.33 -27.61
N VAL A 3 -38.93 7.50 -26.61
CA VAL A 3 -39.15 7.88 -25.20
C VAL A 3 -37.97 7.47 -24.33
N SER A 4 -37.51 8.36 -23.43
CA SER A 4 -37.25 8.17 -21.97
C SER A 4 -36.16 9.15 -21.45
N THR A 5 -36.00 9.58 -20.18
CA THR A 5 -36.78 9.75 -18.90
C THR A 5 -35.88 10.57 -17.92
N SER A 6 -36.27 11.26 -16.84
CA SER A 6 -37.56 11.68 -16.23
C SER A 6 -37.33 12.60 -15.00
N ALA A 7 -38.31 13.44 -14.65
CA ALA A 7 -38.52 14.13 -13.35
C ALA A 7 -37.58 15.32 -13.01
N TYR A 8 -37.98 16.43 -12.36
CA TYR A 8 -39.24 16.96 -11.76
C TYR A 8 -39.40 18.45 -12.21
N GLY A 9 -40.54 19.18 -12.16
CA GLY A 9 -41.93 18.92 -11.78
C GLY A 9 -42.76 20.25 -11.72
N ALA A 10 -44.10 20.17 -11.64
CA ALA A 10 -45.09 21.28 -11.41
C ALA A 10 -45.23 22.38 -12.50
N LEU A 11 -46.39 23.05 -12.75
CA LEU A 11 -47.83 22.91 -12.38
C LEU A 11 -48.67 23.89 -13.29
N VAL A 12 -49.77 23.41 -13.94
CA VAL A 12 -51.12 24.07 -14.12
C VAL A 12 -51.21 25.49 -14.78
N SER A 13 -52.15 25.90 -15.68
CA SER A 13 -53.62 25.67 -15.87
C SER A 13 -54.18 26.15 -17.25
N LEU A 14 -55.28 25.52 -17.73
CA LEU A 14 -56.57 26.07 -18.29
C LEU A 14 -56.62 27.40 -19.12
N SER A 15 -57.47 27.65 -20.14
CA SER A 15 -58.65 26.97 -20.77
C SER A 15 -58.90 27.44 -22.22
N LEU A 16 -59.91 26.86 -22.91
CA LEU A 16 -60.43 27.23 -24.25
C LEU A 16 -60.91 28.69 -24.37
N LEU A 17 -60.79 29.30 -25.58
CA LEU A 17 -61.94 29.65 -26.44
C LEU A 17 -61.52 30.09 -27.86
N THR A 18 -62.34 29.76 -28.86
CA THR A 18 -62.20 30.21 -30.26
C THR A 18 -62.80 31.60 -30.48
N VAL A 19 -62.01 32.54 -31.03
CA VAL A 19 -62.51 33.78 -31.66
C VAL A 19 -61.62 34.13 -32.86
N ALA A 20 -62.22 34.62 -33.96
CA ALA A 20 -61.55 34.96 -35.20
C ALA A 20 -60.59 36.17 -35.07
N CYS A 21 -59.56 36.21 -35.93
CA CYS A 21 -58.69 37.37 -36.09
C CYS A 21 -59.37 38.46 -36.94
N ASP A 22 -59.30 39.71 -36.49
CA ASP A 22 -59.46 40.90 -37.33
C ASP A 22 -58.41 41.96 -36.90
N ASN A 23 -58.17 42.93 -37.78
CA ASN A 23 -56.92 43.68 -37.95
C ASN A 23 -56.43 44.54 -36.75
N GLY A 24 -55.14 44.43 -36.40
CA GLY A 24 -54.43 45.46 -35.59
C GLY A 24 -53.08 45.07 -34.96
N THR A 25 -52.00 45.70 -35.42
CA THR A 25 -50.59 45.75 -34.90
C THR A 25 -50.41 45.87 -33.37
N PRO A 26 -49.19 45.63 -32.79
CA PRO A 26 -48.10 44.69 -33.13
C PRO A 26 -47.40 44.01 -31.88
N MET A 27 -46.34 43.22 -32.15
CA MET A 27 -45.19 42.82 -31.26
C MET A 27 -45.17 41.43 -30.55
N PHE A 28 -43.92 40.98 -30.33
CA PHE A 28 -43.41 39.68 -29.86
C PHE A 28 -43.90 39.17 -28.49
N SER A 29 -44.03 37.84 -28.34
CA SER A 29 -43.14 36.99 -27.50
C SER A 29 -43.54 35.51 -27.51
N GLU A 30 -42.62 34.64 -27.07
CA GLU A 30 -42.75 33.17 -27.05
C GLU A 30 -43.53 32.64 -25.83
N SER A 31 -44.16 31.47 -25.93
CA SER A 31 -44.15 30.46 -24.85
C SER A 31 -44.63 29.07 -25.31
N VAL A 32 -44.26 28.05 -24.53
CA VAL A 32 -44.38 26.61 -24.82
C VAL A 32 -45.30 25.93 -23.78
N ALA A 33 -46.15 25.00 -24.21
CA ALA A 33 -46.76 23.98 -23.35
C ALA A 33 -47.26 22.77 -24.18
N GLY A 34 -47.48 21.61 -23.55
CA GLY A 34 -48.04 20.44 -24.26
C GLY A 34 -48.46 19.27 -23.37
N VAL A 35 -48.75 18.15 -24.04
CA VAL A 35 -48.92 16.76 -23.52
C VAL A 35 -50.21 16.41 -22.74
N SER A 36 -50.96 15.44 -23.27
CA SER A 36 -51.47 14.27 -22.50
C SER A 36 -51.83 13.10 -23.46
N ALA A 37 -52.14 11.91 -22.93
CA ALA A 37 -52.07 10.64 -23.66
C ALA A 37 -53.23 9.68 -23.37
N GLY A 38 -53.43 8.63 -24.19
CA GLY A 38 -54.13 7.42 -23.73
C GLY A 38 -54.66 6.41 -24.77
N ALA A 39 -54.37 5.13 -24.48
CA ALA A 39 -55.13 3.90 -24.83
C ALA A 39 -54.72 3.03 -26.04
N SER A 40 -55.09 1.73 -25.95
CA SER A 40 -54.39 0.55 -26.52
C SER A 40 -55.34 -0.49 -27.14
N LYS A 41 -54.81 -1.46 -27.94
CA LYS A 41 -54.96 -2.94 -27.72
C LYS A 41 -54.53 -3.89 -28.88
N SER A 42 -53.85 -4.99 -28.51
CA SER A 42 -53.95 -6.39 -29.01
C SER A 42 -53.53 -6.74 -30.46
N ALA A 43 -53.19 -7.99 -30.87
CA ALA A 43 -53.25 -9.33 -30.23
C ALA A 43 -52.19 -10.35 -30.79
N ALA A 44 -52.18 -11.58 -30.24
CA ALA A 44 -51.39 -12.82 -30.53
C ALA A 44 -51.13 -13.19 -32.02
N GLY A 45 -50.19 -14.08 -32.44
CA GLY A 45 -49.57 -15.31 -31.83
C GLY A 45 -50.22 -16.61 -32.38
N PRO A 46 -49.69 -17.85 -32.24
CA PRO A 46 -48.38 -18.36 -31.76
C PRO A 46 -47.77 -19.50 -32.65
N GLY A 47 -46.79 -20.27 -32.15
CA GLY A 47 -46.40 -21.60 -32.70
C GLY A 47 -45.01 -22.13 -32.27
N GLU A 48 -44.95 -22.98 -31.24
CA GLU A 48 -43.75 -23.70 -30.76
C GLU A 48 -43.73 -25.16 -31.25
N ASP A 49 -42.58 -25.85 -31.19
CA ASP A 49 -42.44 -27.12 -30.44
C ASP A 49 -40.98 -27.64 -30.40
N ALA A 50 -40.64 -28.42 -29.35
CA ALA A 50 -39.29 -28.95 -29.12
C ALA A 50 -39.30 -30.31 -28.37
N ILE A 51 -38.55 -31.31 -28.87
CA ILE A 51 -38.06 -32.58 -28.26
C ILE A 51 -37.25 -33.33 -29.36
N GLY A 52 -36.31 -34.25 -29.16
CA GLY A 52 -35.71 -34.92 -27.99
C GLY A 52 -34.54 -35.84 -28.45
N GLN A 53 -33.84 -36.53 -27.53
CA GLN A 53 -32.58 -37.29 -27.76
C GLN A 53 -32.68 -38.54 -28.66
N GLU A 54 -31.57 -38.96 -29.31
CA GLU A 54 -30.90 -40.28 -29.03
C GLU A 54 -29.54 -40.48 -29.76
N ASN A 55 -28.81 -41.56 -29.38
CA ASN A 55 -27.42 -41.86 -29.77
C ASN A 55 -27.32 -42.79 -31.00
N TYR A 56 -26.24 -42.68 -31.79
CA TYR A 56 -25.64 -43.81 -32.52
C TYR A 56 -24.11 -43.65 -32.62
N ALA A 57 -23.39 -44.78 -32.71
CA ALA A 57 -21.92 -44.84 -32.62
C ALA A 57 -21.26 -45.44 -33.88
N ASN A 58 -20.01 -45.05 -34.09
CA ASN A 58 -18.95 -45.69 -34.87
C ASN A 58 -19.20 -46.04 -36.35
N ASP A 59 -18.58 -45.24 -37.23
CA ASP A 59 -17.63 -45.76 -38.23
C ASP A 59 -16.53 -44.71 -38.49
N PRO A 60 -15.28 -45.10 -38.85
CA PRO A 60 -14.16 -44.18 -38.91
C PRO A 60 -14.12 -43.39 -40.23
N ILE A 61 -14.39 -42.08 -40.14
CA ILE A 61 -14.24 -41.15 -41.26
C ILE A 61 -12.74 -40.99 -41.61
N PRO A 62 -12.34 -41.03 -42.89
CA PRO A 62 -10.95 -40.80 -43.28
C PRO A 62 -10.46 -39.42 -42.80
N VAL A 63 -9.26 -39.36 -42.22
CA VAL A 63 -8.60 -38.09 -41.91
C VAL A 63 -8.13 -37.47 -43.22
N ASP A 64 -8.93 -36.52 -43.69
CA ASP A 64 -8.61 -35.66 -44.82
C ASP A 64 -7.66 -34.54 -44.36
N ASP A 65 -6.36 -34.84 -44.45
CA ASP A 65 -5.25 -33.91 -44.16
C ASP A 65 -5.06 -32.88 -45.29
N SER A 66 -6.13 -32.18 -45.65
CA SER A 66 -6.12 -31.06 -46.59
C SER A 66 -6.68 -29.81 -45.93
N THR A 67 -5.80 -28.83 -45.74
CA THR A 67 -6.18 -27.50 -45.25
C THR A 67 -7.07 -26.81 -46.30
N PRO A 68 -7.85 -25.78 -45.93
CA PRO A 68 -8.66 -25.02 -46.91
C PRO A 68 -7.85 -24.40 -48.08
N ALA A 69 -6.52 -24.34 -47.99
CA ALA A 69 -5.66 -23.91 -49.08
C ALA A 69 -5.50 -24.97 -50.19
N ASP A 70 -5.53 -26.27 -49.86
CA ASP A 70 -5.26 -27.37 -50.81
C ASP A 70 -6.48 -27.76 -51.66
N ARG A 71 -7.68 -27.34 -51.26
CA ARG A 71 -8.94 -27.68 -51.93
C ARG A 71 -9.28 -26.78 -53.12
N GLY A 72 -8.51 -25.71 -53.35
CA GLY A 72 -8.80 -24.70 -54.38
C GLY A 72 -10.09 -23.91 -54.13
N GLU A 73 -10.75 -24.12 -53.00
CA GLU A 73 -11.93 -23.37 -52.58
C GLU A 73 -11.48 -21.96 -52.17
N VAL A 74 -11.58 -21.04 -53.12
CA VAL A 74 -11.69 -19.61 -52.81
C VAL A 74 -12.84 -19.44 -51.84
N SER A 75 -12.50 -19.21 -50.56
CA SER A 75 -13.44 -18.73 -49.55
C SER A 75 -14.30 -17.64 -50.19
N PRO A 76 -15.64 -17.77 -50.20
CA PRO A 76 -16.50 -16.82 -50.89
C PRO A 76 -16.18 -15.44 -50.33
N ALA A 77 -15.55 -14.60 -51.18
CA ALA A 77 -14.94 -13.35 -50.77
C ALA A 77 -15.93 -12.62 -49.89
N ALA A 78 -15.60 -12.53 -48.58
CA ALA A 78 -16.56 -12.22 -47.53
C ALA A 78 -17.33 -10.98 -47.97
N ALA A 79 -18.58 -11.18 -48.36
CA ALA A 79 -19.26 -10.23 -49.21
C ALA A 79 -19.28 -8.91 -48.46
N THR A 80 -18.50 -7.95 -48.95
CA THR A 80 -18.45 -6.61 -48.39
C THR A 80 -19.82 -6.01 -48.68
N LEU A 81 -20.74 -6.26 -47.76
CA LEU A 81 -21.92 -5.46 -47.52
C LEU A 81 -21.42 -4.05 -47.22
N THR A 82 -21.11 -3.37 -48.31
CA THR A 82 -20.70 -1.98 -48.34
C THR A 82 -22.01 -1.24 -48.14
N SER A 83 -22.51 -1.24 -46.90
CA SER A 83 -23.72 -0.54 -46.52
C SER A 83 -23.41 0.94 -46.58
N TRP A 84 -23.67 1.55 -47.74
CA TRP A 84 -23.62 2.98 -47.93
C TRP A 84 -24.79 3.62 -47.18
N THR A 85 -24.65 3.74 -45.86
CA THR A 85 -25.50 4.63 -45.04
C THR A 85 -25.06 6.06 -45.31
N PHE A 86 -25.66 6.67 -46.32
CA PHE A 86 -25.69 8.12 -46.44
C PHE A 86 -26.51 8.68 -45.26
N GLN A 87 -25.99 9.69 -44.57
CA GLN A 87 -26.82 10.46 -43.65
C GLN A 87 -27.87 11.21 -44.46
N ALA A 88 -29.14 11.11 -44.05
CA ALA A 88 -30.09 12.16 -44.38
C ALA A 88 -29.55 13.47 -43.78
N SER A 89 -29.61 14.56 -44.53
CA SER A 89 -29.09 15.88 -44.12
C SER A 89 -29.51 16.21 -42.69
N THR A 90 -28.56 16.60 -41.84
CA THR A 90 -28.83 17.08 -40.49
C THR A 90 -29.80 18.26 -40.54
N MET A 91 -31.00 18.08 -39.99
CA MET A 91 -31.97 19.17 -39.84
C MET A 91 -31.45 20.15 -38.80
N GLY A 92 -30.90 21.28 -39.26
CA GLY A 92 -30.56 22.40 -38.39
C GLY A 92 -31.81 23.15 -37.93
N GLU A 93 -31.76 23.73 -36.72
CA GLU A 93 -32.77 24.71 -36.31
C GLU A 93 -32.67 25.96 -37.19
N GLY A 94 -33.74 26.23 -37.93
CA GLY A 94 -33.89 27.43 -38.75
C GLY A 94 -35.27 28.04 -38.53
N SER A 95 -35.32 29.35 -38.38
CA SER A 95 -36.57 30.12 -38.36
C SER A 95 -36.73 30.85 -39.70
N LEU A 96 -37.97 30.92 -40.18
CA LEU A 96 -38.36 31.73 -41.33
C LEU A 96 -39.33 32.81 -40.84
N ASN A 97 -39.04 34.07 -41.15
CA ASN A 97 -39.80 35.22 -40.68
C ASN A 97 -40.12 36.15 -41.87
N TYR A 98 -41.39 36.49 -42.05
CA TYR A 98 -41.89 37.36 -43.12
C TYR A 98 -42.61 38.57 -42.53
N GLN A 99 -42.22 39.77 -42.96
CA GLN A 99 -42.83 41.03 -42.54
C GLN A 99 -43.47 41.73 -43.74
N ALA A 100 -44.77 41.47 -43.94
CA ALA A 100 -45.54 41.96 -45.09
C ALA A 100 -45.51 43.49 -45.23
N SER A 101 -45.57 44.22 -44.11
CA SER A 101 -45.53 45.69 -44.06
C SER A 101 -44.21 46.30 -44.55
N GLN A 102 -43.10 45.57 -44.42
CA GLN A 102 -41.76 45.99 -44.84
C GLN A 102 -41.28 45.28 -46.12
N LYS A 103 -42.07 44.33 -46.66
CA LYS A 103 -41.70 43.44 -47.78
C LYS A 103 -40.35 42.71 -47.54
N LEU A 104 -40.12 42.34 -46.29
CA LEU A 104 -38.88 41.73 -45.82
C LEU A 104 -39.13 40.25 -45.51
N SER A 105 -38.34 39.37 -46.11
CA SER A 105 -38.24 37.96 -45.74
C SER A 105 -36.88 37.70 -45.08
N SER A 106 -36.83 36.83 -44.08
CA SER A 106 -35.57 36.48 -43.43
C SER A 106 -35.55 35.05 -42.91
N GLN A 107 -34.38 34.42 -42.96
CA GLN A 107 -34.16 33.05 -42.53
C GLN A 107 -32.92 32.96 -41.63
N SER A 108 -33.06 32.36 -40.45
CA SER A 108 -31.91 32.02 -39.62
C SER A 108 -31.31 30.68 -40.05
N ILE A 109 -29.98 30.65 -40.17
CA ILE A 109 -29.18 29.44 -40.32
C ILE A 109 -28.15 29.38 -39.18
N THR A 110 -27.66 28.18 -38.86
CA THR A 110 -26.53 27.99 -37.95
C THR A 110 -25.42 27.27 -38.71
N MET A 111 -24.21 27.81 -38.69
CA MET A 111 -23.05 27.20 -39.33
C MET A 111 -22.61 25.94 -38.59
N ASP A 112 -22.41 24.82 -39.29
CA ASP A 112 -21.99 23.54 -38.69
C ASP A 112 -21.09 22.70 -39.63
N ASN A 113 -20.44 21.67 -39.09
CA ASN A 113 -19.47 20.83 -39.80
C ASN A 113 -20.15 19.61 -40.45
N ASN A 114 -19.68 19.21 -41.64
CA ASN A 114 -19.98 17.89 -42.19
C ASN A 114 -19.16 16.85 -41.42
N VAL A 115 -19.85 15.96 -40.70
CA VAL A 115 -19.24 14.93 -39.84
C VAL A 115 -19.65 13.51 -40.22
N VAL A 116 -18.74 12.56 -39.99
CA VAL A 116 -19.01 11.12 -40.04
C VAL A 116 -18.74 10.48 -38.69
N ALA A 117 -19.63 9.59 -38.24
CA ALA A 117 -19.43 8.84 -37.01
C ALA A 117 -18.18 7.95 -37.12
N SER A 118 -17.33 8.01 -36.10
CA SER A 118 -16.08 7.28 -36.00
C SER A 118 -16.06 6.48 -34.70
N GLU A 119 -15.97 5.16 -34.82
CA GLU A 119 -15.76 4.25 -33.71
C GLU A 119 -14.32 3.72 -33.75
N LYS A 120 -13.62 3.75 -32.62
CA LYS A 120 -12.26 3.21 -32.50
C LYS A 120 -12.12 2.41 -31.21
N VAL A 121 -11.59 1.20 -31.33
CA VAL A 121 -11.36 0.28 -30.22
C VAL A 121 -9.86 0.11 -29.99
N PHE A 122 -9.43 0.28 -28.74
CA PHE A 122 -8.10 -0.06 -28.28
C PHE A 122 -8.18 -1.15 -27.21
N THR A 123 -7.14 -1.95 -27.10
CA THR A 123 -6.94 -2.89 -25.99
C THR A 123 -5.72 -2.46 -25.22
N GLN A 124 -5.84 -2.31 -23.90
CA GLN A 124 -4.71 -2.03 -23.03
C GLN A 124 -3.71 -3.19 -23.05
N VAL A 125 -2.42 -2.87 -22.94
CA VAL A 125 -1.32 -3.84 -22.84
C VAL A 125 -1.60 -4.89 -21.76
N ASP A 126 -1.37 -6.16 -22.06
CA ASP A 126 -1.35 -7.24 -21.07
C ASP A 126 0.07 -7.47 -20.57
N ARG A 127 0.39 -7.01 -19.36
CA ARG A 127 1.69 -7.33 -18.74
C ARG A 127 1.70 -8.80 -18.30
N PRO A 128 2.70 -9.61 -18.68
CA PRO A 128 2.74 -11.02 -18.29
C PRO A 128 2.86 -11.19 -16.77
N MET A 129 2.38 -12.32 -16.26
CA MET A 129 2.68 -12.74 -14.89
C MET A 129 4.11 -13.31 -14.85
N LEU A 130 4.97 -12.73 -14.03
CA LEU A 130 6.26 -13.30 -13.68
C LEU A 130 6.06 -14.42 -12.65
N THR A 131 6.98 -15.38 -12.66
CA THR A 131 7.11 -16.39 -11.60
C THR A 131 8.55 -16.39 -11.11
N GLU A 132 8.75 -16.11 -9.82
CA GLU A 132 10.04 -16.19 -9.16
C GLU A 132 9.99 -17.31 -8.10
N VAL A 133 11.08 -18.05 -7.96
CA VAL A 133 11.22 -19.15 -6.99
C VAL A 133 12.42 -18.87 -6.12
N PHE A 134 12.18 -18.84 -4.81
CA PHE A 134 13.19 -18.70 -3.77
C PHE A 134 13.32 -20.03 -3.04
N SER A 135 14.56 -20.42 -2.77
CA SER A 135 14.88 -21.48 -1.82
C SER A 135 15.32 -20.83 -0.51
N GLN A 136 14.88 -21.37 0.62
CA GLN A 136 15.39 -20.99 1.94
C GLN A 136 15.61 -22.22 2.81
N GLY A 137 16.48 -22.07 3.81
CA GLY A 137 16.88 -23.17 4.68
C GLY A 137 17.75 -24.15 3.91
N SER A 138 18.93 -24.46 4.45
CA SER A 138 19.70 -25.56 3.91
C SER A 138 19.00 -26.89 4.24
N GLU A 139 19.40 -27.97 3.58
CA GLU A 139 19.21 -29.31 4.15
C GLU A 139 19.70 -29.32 5.61
N LEU A 140 18.95 -29.96 6.50
CA LEU A 140 19.32 -30.07 7.90
C LEU A 140 20.59 -30.90 8.03
N LYS A 141 21.66 -30.26 8.53
CA LYS A 141 22.94 -30.90 8.78
C LYS A 141 22.93 -31.48 10.19
N LYS A 142 23.42 -32.71 10.34
CA LYS A 142 23.62 -33.33 11.66
C LYS A 142 24.91 -32.80 12.27
N GLN A 143 24.84 -32.42 13.53
CA GLN A 143 26.00 -32.07 14.35
C GLN A 143 26.05 -33.00 15.58
N SER A 144 27.27 -33.32 16.01
CA SER A 144 27.51 -33.97 17.29
C SER A 144 28.56 -33.20 18.06
N GLU A 145 28.23 -32.80 19.29
CA GLU A 145 29.16 -32.13 20.21
C GLU A 145 29.31 -32.97 21.48
N ALA A 146 30.48 -32.92 22.11
CA ALA A 146 30.78 -33.67 23.32
C ALA A 146 31.60 -32.81 24.28
N PHE A 147 31.13 -32.73 25.51
CA PHE A 147 31.69 -31.94 26.59
C PHE A 147 32.06 -32.87 27.75
N LYS A 148 33.13 -32.53 28.47
CA LYS A 148 33.46 -33.18 29.74
C LYS A 148 32.85 -32.40 30.89
N GLN A 149 32.01 -33.05 31.69
CA GLN A 149 31.54 -32.48 32.94
C GLN A 149 32.72 -32.39 33.91
N ASN A 150 33.12 -31.18 34.24
CA ASN A 150 34.20 -30.95 35.19
C ASN A 150 33.69 -30.98 36.64
N ALA A 151 34.58 -31.31 37.58
CA ALA A 151 34.29 -31.26 39.02
C ALA A 151 34.21 -29.83 39.57
N SER A 152 34.73 -28.85 38.81
CA SER A 152 34.63 -27.42 39.08
C SER A 152 34.06 -26.71 37.86
N ALA A 153 33.42 -25.56 38.08
CA ALA A 153 32.88 -24.72 37.02
C ALA A 153 34.00 -24.25 36.07
N GLN A 154 33.97 -24.76 34.84
CA GLN A 154 34.86 -24.40 33.76
C GLN A 154 34.02 -23.89 32.60
N GLY A 155 34.36 -22.71 32.08
CA GLY A 155 33.57 -21.98 31.09
C GLY A 155 33.95 -20.50 31.12
N ALA A 156 33.44 -19.73 30.16
CA ALA A 156 33.67 -18.29 30.13
C ALA A 156 32.70 -17.56 31.08
N LEU A 157 33.23 -16.71 31.96
CA LEU A 157 32.46 -15.89 32.91
C LEU A 157 32.82 -14.42 32.75
N ASP A 158 31.88 -13.57 32.36
CA ASP A 158 32.06 -12.12 32.33
C ASP A 158 31.22 -11.49 33.45
N LEU A 159 31.88 -10.89 34.44
CA LEU A 159 31.23 -10.28 35.61
C LEU A 159 31.42 -8.76 35.57
N LEU A 160 30.35 -7.99 35.60
CA LEU A 160 30.41 -6.53 35.77
C LEU A 160 30.17 -6.18 37.23
N LEU A 161 31.08 -5.42 37.84
CA LEU A 161 30.88 -4.78 39.13
C LEU A 161 30.47 -3.32 38.91
N VAL A 162 29.36 -2.92 39.52
CA VAL A 162 28.86 -1.54 39.56
C VAL A 162 29.02 -1.06 40.99
N ILE A 163 30.02 -0.21 41.22
CA ILE A 163 30.43 0.22 42.56
C ILE A 163 30.00 1.66 42.80
N ASP A 164 29.20 1.84 43.84
CA ASP A 164 28.79 3.17 44.28
C ASP A 164 30.00 3.98 44.79
N ASN A 165 30.15 5.18 44.24
CA ASN A 165 31.24 6.12 44.51
C ASN A 165 30.78 7.40 45.24
N SER A 166 29.61 7.34 45.88
CA SER A 166 29.06 8.39 46.74
C SER A 166 29.93 8.69 47.97
N GLY A 167 29.54 9.70 48.74
CA GLY A 167 30.25 10.14 49.93
C GLY A 167 30.24 9.15 51.10
N SER A 168 29.23 8.27 51.18
CA SER A 168 29.02 7.33 52.30
C SER A 168 29.80 6.03 52.14
N MET A 169 30.01 5.57 50.92
CA MET A 169 30.52 4.24 50.52
C MET A 169 31.97 3.86 50.94
N LYS A 170 32.60 4.59 51.88
CA LYS A 170 34.01 4.38 52.23
C LYS A 170 34.28 3.02 52.87
N GLU A 171 33.46 2.65 53.86
CA GLU A 171 33.67 1.43 54.65
C GLU A 171 33.35 0.19 53.80
N GLU A 172 32.33 0.32 52.95
CA GLU A 172 31.88 -0.63 51.95
C GLU A 172 32.95 -0.90 50.87
N GLN A 173 33.56 0.15 50.30
CA GLN A 173 34.67 0.04 49.34
C GLN A 173 35.93 -0.58 49.99
N GLU A 174 36.24 -0.21 51.24
CA GLU A 174 37.35 -0.81 52.00
C GLU A 174 37.11 -2.30 52.27
N ASN A 175 35.90 -2.68 52.72
CA ASN A 175 35.51 -4.08 52.95
C ASN A 175 35.58 -4.92 51.67
N LEU A 176 35.09 -4.41 50.53
CA LEU A 176 35.08 -5.14 49.25
C LEU A 176 36.48 -5.36 48.67
N SER A 177 37.42 -4.42 48.86
CA SER A 177 38.75 -4.41 48.22
C SER A 177 39.54 -5.72 48.35
N GLY A 178 39.43 -6.42 49.50
CA GLY A 178 40.11 -7.68 49.76
C GLY A 178 39.39 -8.95 49.28
N LYS A 179 38.23 -8.84 48.62
CA LYS A 179 37.26 -9.95 48.51
C LYS A 179 37.18 -10.64 47.14
N LEU A 180 38.16 -10.43 46.26
CA LEU A 180 38.25 -11.14 44.97
C LEU A 180 38.25 -12.68 45.15
N ALA A 181 39.00 -13.19 46.14
CA ALA A 181 39.09 -14.62 46.39
C ALA A 181 37.76 -15.26 46.87
N PRO A 182 37.01 -14.67 47.83
CA PRO A 182 35.62 -15.04 48.11
C PRO A 182 34.71 -15.06 46.86
N LEU A 183 34.71 -13.98 46.08
CA LEU A 183 33.86 -13.81 44.88
C LEU A 183 34.15 -14.86 43.79
N LEU A 184 35.38 -15.33 43.68
CA LEU A 184 35.79 -16.33 42.69
C LEU A 184 35.93 -17.76 43.27
N SER A 185 35.65 -17.96 44.55
CA SER A 185 35.93 -19.22 45.27
C SER A 185 35.41 -20.51 44.57
N PHE A 186 34.19 -20.50 44.04
CA PHE A 186 33.58 -21.64 43.34
C PHE A 186 33.73 -21.60 41.81
N VAL A 187 34.27 -20.51 41.26
CA VAL A 187 34.48 -20.30 39.81
C VAL A 187 35.95 -20.04 39.46
N LYS A 188 36.88 -20.31 40.39
CA LYS A 188 38.34 -20.10 40.24
C LYS A 188 38.92 -20.79 38.99
N ASP A 189 38.31 -21.88 38.56
CA ASP A 189 38.74 -22.69 37.41
C ASP A 189 38.12 -22.22 36.08
N SER A 190 37.06 -21.39 36.13
CA SER A 190 36.47 -20.74 34.95
C SER A 190 37.44 -19.75 34.30
N ASP A 191 37.25 -19.44 33.02
CA ASP A 191 37.94 -18.35 32.33
C ASP A 191 37.17 -17.05 32.62
N TRP A 192 37.46 -16.40 33.74
CA TRP A 192 36.73 -15.22 34.19
C TRP A 192 37.37 -13.90 33.75
N ARG A 193 36.51 -12.89 33.54
CA ARG A 193 36.85 -11.48 33.38
C ARG A 193 35.94 -10.64 34.26
N ILE A 194 36.49 -9.59 34.85
CA ILE A 194 35.76 -8.63 35.69
C ILE A 194 35.90 -7.25 35.07
N GLY A 195 34.78 -6.68 34.61
CA GLY A 195 34.67 -5.25 34.34
C GLY A 195 34.28 -4.51 35.62
N VAL A 196 34.81 -3.30 35.86
CA VAL A 196 34.40 -2.46 36.99
C VAL A 196 34.01 -1.07 36.49
N VAL A 197 32.81 -0.62 36.85
CA VAL A 197 32.24 0.70 36.57
C VAL A 197 31.74 1.33 37.88
N THR A 198 31.51 2.63 37.89
CA THR A 198 30.81 3.33 38.98
C THR A 198 29.30 3.38 38.77
N THR A 199 28.59 3.97 39.72
CA THR A 199 27.23 4.49 39.58
C THR A 199 27.19 5.87 38.91
N ASP A 200 28.18 6.74 39.15
CA ASP A 200 28.26 8.08 38.53
C ASP A 200 28.77 8.02 37.07
N PRO A 201 27.98 8.42 36.05
CA PRO A 201 28.41 8.49 34.65
C PRO A 201 29.54 9.49 34.35
N ASN A 202 29.89 10.37 35.29
CA ASN A 202 30.93 11.38 35.12
C ASN A 202 32.32 10.91 35.58
N ASP A 203 32.45 9.81 36.34
CA ASP A 203 33.75 9.24 36.79
C ASP A 203 34.48 8.46 35.66
N GLY A 204 34.10 8.71 34.40
CA GLY A 204 34.37 7.81 33.28
C GLY A 204 33.40 6.64 33.29
N CYS A 205 33.66 5.62 32.46
CA CYS A 205 32.78 4.45 32.38
C CYS A 205 33.50 3.18 32.89
N LEU A 206 34.39 2.56 32.11
CA LEU A 206 35.11 1.36 32.58
C LEU A 206 36.39 1.76 33.33
N ARG A 207 36.40 1.57 34.65
CA ARG A 207 37.56 1.81 35.53
C ARG A 207 38.66 0.77 35.33
N ALA A 208 38.27 -0.49 35.18
CA ALA A 208 39.19 -1.60 34.98
C ALA A 208 38.52 -2.75 34.22
N LEU A 209 39.35 -3.50 33.48
CA LEU A 209 39.04 -4.82 32.96
C LEU A 209 40.12 -5.78 33.48
N ILE A 210 39.73 -6.72 34.33
CA ILE A 210 40.63 -7.64 35.03
C ILE A 210 40.37 -9.04 34.53
N SER A 211 41.39 -9.71 34.00
CA SER A 211 41.29 -11.07 33.48
C SER A 211 42.00 -12.07 34.38
N LYS A 212 41.57 -13.34 34.33
CA LYS A 212 42.23 -14.45 35.05
C LYS A 212 43.74 -14.58 34.79
N SER A 213 44.20 -14.15 33.63
CA SER A 213 45.61 -14.15 33.21
C SER A 213 46.46 -13.04 33.84
N ASP A 214 45.87 -12.07 34.55
CA ASP A 214 46.57 -10.88 35.00
C ASP A 214 47.44 -11.19 36.22
N VAL A 215 48.75 -10.94 36.09
CA VAL A 215 49.78 -11.25 37.11
C VAL A 215 49.43 -10.71 38.50
N ASN A 216 48.75 -9.56 38.57
CA ASN A 216 48.39 -8.87 39.80
C ASN A 216 46.87 -8.65 39.94
N ALA A 217 46.04 -9.60 39.48
CA ALA A 217 44.57 -9.46 39.48
C ALA A 217 43.98 -9.00 40.84
N ASN A 218 44.49 -9.49 41.97
CA ASN A 218 44.05 -9.07 43.31
C ASN A 218 44.28 -7.57 43.56
N ALA A 219 45.44 -7.03 43.16
CA ALA A 219 45.77 -5.62 43.35
C ALA A 219 45.01 -4.72 42.36
N ALA A 220 44.83 -5.20 41.12
CA ALA A 220 43.98 -4.53 40.14
C ALA A 220 42.52 -4.43 40.63
N PHE A 221 41.99 -5.52 41.20
CA PHE A 221 40.65 -5.54 41.79
C PHE A 221 40.51 -4.59 42.98
N ALA A 222 41.43 -4.66 43.95
CA ALA A 222 41.42 -3.82 45.13
C ALA A 222 41.41 -2.31 44.77
N SER A 223 42.20 -1.92 43.76
CA SER A 223 42.23 -0.55 43.22
C SER A 223 40.95 -0.19 42.45
N ALA A 224 40.42 -1.11 41.64
CA ALA A 224 39.26 -0.84 40.80
C ALA A 224 37.97 -0.60 41.61
N VAL A 225 37.75 -1.40 42.67
CA VAL A 225 36.56 -1.31 43.55
C VAL A 225 36.67 -0.24 44.63
N GLN A 226 37.73 0.57 44.60
CA GLN A 226 37.88 1.77 45.44
C GLN A 226 37.87 3.04 44.54
N PRO A 227 36.72 3.39 43.94
CA PRO A 227 36.60 4.61 43.14
C PRO A 227 36.83 5.90 43.94
N GLY A 228 36.70 5.84 45.26
CA GLY A 228 36.69 7.03 46.12
C GLY A 228 35.27 7.55 46.31
N LEU A 229 35.18 8.76 46.85
CA LEU A 229 33.99 9.32 47.48
C LEU A 229 33.56 10.66 46.86
N LYS A 230 33.77 10.79 45.55
CA LYS A 230 33.57 12.04 44.79
C LYS A 230 32.52 11.90 43.67
N GLY A 231 31.80 10.78 43.66
CA GLY A 231 30.67 10.57 42.76
C GLY A 231 29.55 11.58 43.01
N SER A 232 28.78 11.81 41.95
CA SER A 232 27.49 12.49 42.02
C SER A 232 26.51 11.67 42.85
N GLY A 233 26.03 12.21 43.99
CA GLY A 233 24.94 11.67 44.83
C GLY A 233 23.57 11.66 44.14
N ASN A 234 23.51 10.98 43.01
CA ASN A 234 22.36 10.67 42.16
C ASN A 234 22.80 9.42 41.39
N GLU A 235 22.61 8.27 42.04
CA GLU A 235 23.37 7.06 41.71
C GLU A 235 22.75 6.29 40.54
N ARG A 236 23.41 6.24 39.38
CA ARG A 236 22.83 5.72 38.13
C ARG A 236 23.33 4.33 37.80
N GLY A 237 23.30 3.43 38.77
CA GLY A 237 23.82 2.07 38.64
C GLY A 237 23.18 1.26 37.51
N ILE A 238 21.88 1.42 37.23
CA ILE A 238 21.22 0.76 36.08
C ILE A 238 21.74 1.28 34.73
N LEU A 239 21.99 2.58 34.61
CA LEU A 239 22.58 3.19 33.41
C LEU A 239 24.02 2.69 33.21
N GLN A 240 24.83 2.72 34.27
CA GLN A 240 26.23 2.31 34.20
C GLN A 240 26.42 0.80 34.02
N ALA A 241 25.54 -0.03 34.57
CA ALA A 241 25.49 -1.45 34.27
C ALA A 241 25.35 -1.68 32.74
N VAL A 242 24.39 -1.01 32.10
CA VAL A 242 24.18 -1.13 30.65
C VAL A 242 25.34 -0.54 29.85
N ASN A 243 25.92 0.59 30.26
CA ASN A 243 27.07 1.19 29.58
C ASN A 243 28.32 0.29 29.66
N GLY A 244 28.60 -0.28 30.84
CA GLY A 244 29.69 -1.22 31.05
C GLY A 244 29.54 -2.49 30.22
N LEU A 245 28.33 -3.07 30.18
CA LEU A 245 28.04 -4.28 29.38
C LEU A 245 28.04 -4.01 27.86
N LYS A 246 27.64 -2.81 27.41
CA LYS A 246 27.73 -2.42 25.99
C LYS A 246 29.17 -2.39 25.47
N GLY A 247 30.17 -2.31 26.35
CA GLY A 247 31.58 -2.27 25.97
C GLY A 247 32.01 -1.01 25.20
N GLN A 248 31.09 -0.06 24.97
CA GLN A 248 31.36 1.29 24.44
C GLN A 248 32.38 2.05 25.30
N CYS A 249 32.56 1.59 26.53
CA CYS A 249 33.44 2.11 27.56
C CYS A 249 34.86 1.52 27.56
N ASN A 250 35.13 0.53 26.71
CA ASN A 250 36.45 -0.04 26.50
C ASN A 250 36.97 0.44 25.13
N PRO A 251 38.14 1.10 25.05
CA PRO A 251 38.72 1.57 23.78
C PRO A 251 38.94 0.48 22.72
N THR A 252 39.00 -0.79 23.13
CA THR A 252 39.18 -1.94 22.23
C THR A 252 37.86 -2.61 21.80
N GLY A 253 36.70 -2.02 22.14
CA GLY A 253 35.37 -2.55 21.82
C GLY A 253 34.81 -3.47 22.91
N SER A 254 33.86 -4.34 22.57
CA SER A 254 33.23 -5.21 23.57
C SER A 254 34.24 -6.14 24.26
N TRP A 255 34.27 -6.10 25.59
CA TRP A 255 35.03 -7.03 26.42
C TRP A 255 34.26 -8.33 26.71
N LEU A 256 32.93 -8.29 26.57
CA LEU A 256 32.05 -9.44 26.70
C LEU A 256 32.29 -10.44 25.57
N ARG A 257 32.46 -11.72 25.94
CA ARG A 257 32.60 -12.83 25.00
C ARG A 257 31.22 -13.31 24.56
N ASN A 258 31.09 -13.86 23.36
CA ASN A 258 29.75 -14.17 22.81
C ASN A 258 29.00 -15.31 23.55
N GLN A 259 29.72 -16.19 24.27
CA GLN A 259 29.17 -17.38 24.93
C GLN A 259 29.50 -17.47 26.44
N SER A 260 29.88 -16.36 27.08
CA SER A 260 30.11 -16.34 28.53
C SER A 260 28.80 -16.29 29.33
N THR A 261 28.78 -16.88 30.53
CA THR A 261 27.77 -16.50 31.54
C THR A 261 28.05 -15.05 31.96
N VAL A 262 27.00 -14.23 32.05
CA VAL A 262 27.10 -12.82 32.46
C VAL A 262 26.59 -12.65 33.88
N GLY A 263 27.43 -12.09 34.76
CA GLY A 263 27.01 -11.59 36.06
C GLY A 263 27.04 -10.06 36.10
N VAL A 264 26.13 -9.45 36.85
CA VAL A 264 26.27 -8.06 37.31
C VAL A 264 26.21 -8.07 38.83
N LEU A 265 27.17 -7.47 39.52
CA LEU A 265 27.14 -7.26 40.96
C LEU A 265 27.04 -5.76 41.23
N ILE A 266 25.91 -5.33 41.80
CA ILE A 266 25.68 -3.95 42.22
C ILE A 266 26.04 -3.81 43.69
N VAL A 267 26.83 -2.80 44.03
CA VAL A 267 27.29 -2.52 45.40
C VAL A 267 26.99 -1.06 45.71
N SER A 268 25.95 -0.80 46.51
CA SER A 268 25.43 0.55 46.82
C SER A 268 24.70 0.55 48.16
N ASP A 269 24.83 1.64 48.91
CA ASP A 269 24.09 1.90 50.15
C ASP A 269 22.72 2.56 49.91
N GLU A 270 22.37 2.84 48.65
CA GLU A 270 21.09 3.41 48.24
C GLU A 270 20.46 2.71 47.00
N ASP A 271 19.40 3.29 46.43
CA ASP A 271 18.70 2.75 45.25
C ASP A 271 19.24 3.35 43.94
N ASN A 272 18.83 2.78 42.81
CA ASN A 272 19.02 3.46 41.54
C ASN A 272 18.29 4.83 41.58
N CYS A 273 18.97 5.89 41.15
CA CYS A 273 18.52 7.28 41.29
C CYS A 273 18.28 7.67 42.77
N SER A 274 19.20 7.22 43.64
CA SER A 274 19.31 7.42 45.10
C SER A 274 18.12 6.88 45.90
N ALA A 275 16.91 7.38 45.66
CA ALA A 275 15.66 6.81 46.21
C ALA A 275 14.65 6.41 45.11
N GLY A 276 15.13 6.17 43.88
CA GLY A 276 14.27 5.91 42.72
C GLY A 276 13.63 7.15 42.10
N GLN A 277 14.07 8.36 42.48
CA GLN A 277 13.39 9.62 42.10
C GLN A 277 14.30 10.62 41.35
N ASP A 278 15.61 10.62 41.60
CA ASP A 278 16.44 11.79 41.28
C ASP A 278 16.95 11.85 39.82
N CYS A 279 16.57 10.89 38.97
CA CYS A 279 16.90 10.88 37.54
C CYS A 279 15.79 11.42 36.63
N GLY A 280 14.65 11.85 37.17
CA GLY A 280 13.50 12.28 36.36
C GLY A 280 12.87 11.14 35.54
N ASN A 281 12.42 11.42 34.32
CA ASN A 281 11.64 10.50 33.49
C ASN A 281 12.47 9.73 32.44
N GLU A 282 13.68 9.34 32.80
CA GLU A 282 14.60 8.62 31.92
C GLU A 282 14.38 7.09 31.95
N ALA A 283 14.63 6.41 30.83
CA ALA A 283 14.38 4.96 30.73
C ALA A 283 15.18 4.14 31.77
N TYR A 284 16.42 4.56 32.07
CA TYR A 284 17.29 3.92 33.06
C TYR A 284 16.89 4.16 34.52
N THR A 285 15.81 4.91 34.79
CA THR A 285 15.19 4.94 36.13
C THR A 285 14.60 3.58 36.51
N GLN A 286 14.13 2.82 35.51
CA GLN A 286 13.47 1.54 35.70
C GLN A 286 14.48 0.39 35.59
N GLY A 287 14.32 -0.59 36.48
CA GLY A 287 15.12 -1.82 36.44
C GLY A 287 15.01 -2.60 35.13
N SER A 288 13.90 -2.43 34.40
CA SER A 288 13.69 -3.05 33.08
C SER A 288 14.76 -2.66 32.06
N TYR A 289 15.32 -1.45 32.14
CA TYR A 289 16.38 -1.01 31.23
C TYR A 289 17.61 -1.93 31.25
N LEU A 290 17.95 -2.48 32.43
CA LEU A 290 19.02 -3.47 32.54
C LEU A 290 18.54 -4.87 32.11
N THR A 291 17.35 -5.32 32.49
CA THR A 291 16.87 -6.67 32.12
C THR A 291 16.61 -6.81 30.62
N ASP A 292 16.12 -5.77 29.96
CA ASP A 292 15.89 -5.71 28.51
C ASP A 292 17.22 -5.71 27.76
N TYR A 293 18.22 -4.97 28.25
CA TYR A 293 19.56 -5.01 27.69
C TYR A 293 20.22 -6.39 27.90
N LEU A 294 20.12 -6.98 29.09
CA LEU A 294 20.58 -8.35 29.35
C LEU A 294 19.88 -9.35 28.41
N SER A 295 18.57 -9.19 28.15
CA SER A 295 17.81 -10.00 27.19
C SER A 295 18.27 -9.86 25.73
N SER A 296 18.95 -8.76 25.39
CA SER A 296 19.51 -8.54 24.04
C SER A 296 20.86 -9.25 23.84
N ILE A 297 21.57 -9.58 24.91
CA ILE A 297 22.88 -10.27 24.86
C ILE A 297 22.84 -11.70 25.39
N ARG A 298 21.87 -12.03 26.24
CA ARG A 298 21.75 -13.26 27.06
C ARG A 298 20.29 -13.55 27.39
N GLN A 299 20.04 -14.58 28.20
CA GLN A 299 18.74 -14.90 28.77
C GLN A 299 18.80 -14.70 30.29
N PRO A 300 18.17 -13.64 30.83
CA PRO A 300 18.05 -13.41 32.28
C PRO A 300 17.47 -14.62 33.01
N GLY A 301 17.95 -14.90 34.23
CA GLY A 301 17.59 -16.09 35.01
C GLY A 301 18.37 -17.35 34.61
N LEU A 302 18.64 -17.52 33.31
CA LEU A 302 19.39 -18.64 32.74
C LEU A 302 20.90 -18.36 32.76
N ASN A 303 21.42 -17.56 31.82
CA ASN A 303 22.85 -17.30 31.64
C ASN A 303 23.24 -15.81 31.81
N ALA A 304 22.30 -15.00 32.30
CA ALA A 304 22.55 -13.67 32.86
C ALA A 304 21.86 -13.52 34.23
N ARG A 305 22.60 -13.05 35.24
CA ARG A 305 22.05 -12.75 36.59
C ARG A 305 22.59 -11.46 37.17
N VAL A 306 21.77 -10.79 37.98
CA VAL A 306 22.14 -9.59 38.75
C VAL A 306 22.14 -9.94 40.23
N TYR A 307 23.20 -9.55 40.92
CA TYR A 307 23.48 -9.79 42.33
C TYR A 307 23.66 -8.45 43.07
N GLY A 308 23.47 -8.44 44.38
CA GLY A 308 23.55 -7.22 45.19
C GLY A 308 24.36 -7.33 46.47
N LEU A 309 25.14 -6.31 46.77
CA LEU A 309 25.45 -5.89 48.14
C LEU A 309 24.71 -4.57 48.34
N ILE A 310 23.53 -4.61 48.96
CA ILE A 310 22.57 -3.49 48.93
C ILE A 310 21.81 -3.31 50.25
N GLY A 311 21.26 -2.10 50.43
CA GLY A 311 20.24 -1.78 51.44
C GLY A 311 18.88 -2.40 51.09
N HIS A 312 18.78 -3.74 51.08
CA HIS A 312 17.60 -4.46 50.57
C HIS A 312 16.30 -4.07 51.32
N PRO A 313 15.14 -3.92 50.63
CA PRO A 313 13.91 -3.42 51.24
C PRO A 313 13.37 -4.22 52.43
N SER A 314 13.75 -5.50 52.58
CA SER A 314 13.38 -6.33 53.74
C SER A 314 14.13 -5.98 55.04
N LEU A 315 15.20 -5.17 54.98
CA LEU A 315 15.96 -4.76 56.15
C LEU A 315 15.29 -3.56 56.85
N SER A 316 15.39 -3.53 58.18
CA SER A 316 15.11 -2.32 58.96
C SER A 316 16.36 -1.43 59.09
N ALA A 317 16.17 -0.16 59.42
CA ALA A 317 17.27 0.79 59.69
C ALA A 317 18.17 0.36 60.87
N GLN A 318 17.68 -0.52 61.76
CA GLN A 318 18.48 -1.11 62.84
C GLN A 318 19.29 -2.34 62.39
N GLN A 319 18.84 -3.03 61.34
CA GLN A 319 19.56 -4.17 60.75
C GLN A 319 20.61 -3.74 59.73
N CYS A 320 20.45 -2.55 59.17
CA CYS A 320 21.40 -1.94 58.24
C CYS A 320 21.46 -0.44 58.53
N SER A 321 22.46 -0.01 59.31
CA SER A 321 22.59 1.37 59.77
C SER A 321 23.40 2.27 58.83
N THR A 322 24.17 1.71 57.89
CA THR A 322 24.93 2.47 56.87
C THR A 322 24.17 2.63 55.55
N MET A 323 23.01 2.00 55.36
CA MET A 323 22.20 2.26 54.16
C MET A 323 21.60 3.67 54.20
N ALA A 324 21.88 4.48 53.18
CA ALA A 324 21.27 5.78 52.97
C ALA A 324 19.81 5.65 52.51
N ALA A 325 19.50 4.67 51.65
CA ALA A 325 18.14 4.40 51.18
C ALA A 325 17.85 2.90 50.99
N LYS A 326 16.56 2.57 50.80
CA LYS A 326 16.15 1.20 50.46
C LYS A 326 16.26 0.97 48.96
N ALA A 327 17.07 0.00 48.57
CA ALA A 327 17.38 -0.37 47.19
C ALA A 327 16.26 -1.20 46.52
N ASN A 328 15.09 -0.60 46.30
CA ASN A 328 13.90 -1.28 45.75
C ASN A 328 14.08 -1.68 44.27
N ILE A 329 14.64 -0.80 43.45
CA ILE A 329 14.84 -1.05 42.02
C ILE A 329 15.92 -2.11 41.83
N TYR A 330 17.03 -2.02 42.56
CA TYR A 330 18.07 -3.07 42.51
C TYR A 330 17.55 -4.42 43.00
N ALA A 331 16.80 -4.46 44.11
CA ALA A 331 16.20 -5.70 44.62
C ALA A 331 15.27 -6.34 43.58
N ALA A 332 14.38 -5.57 42.95
CA ALA A 332 13.48 -6.08 41.92
C ALA A 332 14.23 -6.66 40.70
N VAL A 333 15.36 -6.08 40.30
CA VAL A 333 16.18 -6.62 39.20
C VAL A 333 16.92 -7.90 39.62
N ILE A 334 17.41 -7.97 40.85
CA ILE A 334 18.05 -9.19 41.39
C ILE A 334 17.03 -10.34 41.40
N ASP A 335 15.83 -10.11 41.94
CA ASP A 335 14.75 -11.10 41.97
C ASP A 335 14.30 -11.51 40.55
N ASN A 336 14.06 -10.55 39.65
CA ASN A 336 13.65 -10.81 38.27
C ASN A 336 14.69 -11.59 37.44
N THR A 337 15.97 -11.55 37.84
CA THR A 337 17.05 -12.31 37.21
C THR A 337 17.47 -13.56 38.00
N GLY A 338 16.73 -13.89 39.07
CA GLY A 338 16.99 -15.07 39.90
C GLY A 338 18.34 -15.04 40.65
N GLY A 339 18.89 -13.84 40.87
CA GLY A 339 20.14 -13.66 41.60
C GLY A 339 19.96 -13.64 43.12
N SER A 340 21.06 -13.40 43.83
CA SER A 340 21.08 -13.30 45.29
C SER A 340 21.71 -11.99 45.76
N TRP A 341 21.37 -11.58 46.98
CA TRP A 341 21.89 -10.36 47.59
C TRP A 341 22.41 -10.61 49.02
N GLY A 342 23.21 -9.67 49.52
CA GLY A 342 23.57 -9.55 50.92
C GLY A 342 23.49 -8.11 51.39
N SER A 343 23.40 -7.91 52.70
CA SER A 343 23.32 -6.58 53.31
C SER A 343 24.58 -5.76 53.01
N ILE A 344 24.43 -4.54 52.51
CA ILE A 344 25.53 -3.58 52.35
C ILE A 344 26.20 -3.29 53.71
N CYS A 345 25.44 -3.27 54.80
CA CYS A 345 25.95 -3.02 56.15
C CYS A 345 26.62 -4.26 56.82
N ALA A 346 26.91 -5.32 56.06
CA ALA A 346 27.56 -6.52 56.61
C ALA A 346 29.07 -6.27 56.85
N ALA A 347 29.53 -6.50 58.09
CA ALA A 347 30.93 -6.32 58.48
C ALA A 347 31.95 -7.17 57.70
N ASP A 348 31.51 -8.21 56.99
CA ASP A 348 32.32 -8.98 56.05
C ASP A 348 31.47 -9.53 54.90
N TYR A 349 31.77 -9.13 53.66
CA TYR A 349 31.06 -9.62 52.47
C TYR A 349 31.45 -11.04 52.02
N SER A 350 32.47 -11.67 52.63
CA SER A 350 33.02 -12.95 52.17
C SER A 350 31.96 -14.04 52.02
N GLY A 351 31.02 -14.16 52.96
CA GLY A 351 29.95 -15.16 52.92
C GLY A 351 28.99 -14.94 51.75
N THR A 352 28.54 -13.70 51.53
CA THR A 352 27.67 -13.34 50.39
C THR A 352 28.38 -13.58 49.07
N LEU A 353 29.64 -13.14 48.94
CA LEU A 353 30.42 -13.26 47.71
C LEU A 353 30.74 -14.74 47.40
N GLN A 354 30.95 -15.58 48.40
CA GLN A 354 31.03 -17.05 48.24
C GLN A 354 29.69 -17.66 47.78
N ALA A 355 28.55 -17.18 48.30
CA ALA A 355 27.23 -17.64 47.86
C ALA A 355 26.95 -17.26 46.40
N ILE A 356 27.26 -16.02 46.00
CA ILE A 356 27.21 -15.56 44.61
C ILE A 356 28.13 -16.42 43.72
N SER A 357 29.37 -16.65 44.16
CA SER A 357 30.33 -17.51 43.46
C SER A 357 29.77 -18.92 43.24
N LYS A 358 29.13 -19.50 44.27
CA LYS A 358 28.51 -20.83 44.22
C LYS A 358 27.32 -20.87 43.26
N ASP A 359 26.50 -19.82 43.21
CA ASP A 359 25.37 -19.71 42.29
C ASP A 359 25.84 -19.64 40.83
N ILE A 360 26.82 -18.79 40.51
CA ILE A 360 27.45 -18.72 39.19
C ILE A 360 28.09 -20.07 38.81
N SER A 361 28.71 -20.76 39.78
CA SER A 361 29.27 -22.09 39.59
C SER A 361 28.20 -23.12 39.21
N ALA A 362 27.01 -23.06 39.81
CA ALA A 362 25.89 -23.93 39.45
C ALA A 362 25.42 -23.70 38.01
N ILE A 363 25.29 -22.43 37.57
CA ILE A 363 24.96 -22.06 36.18
C ILE A 363 25.97 -22.66 35.19
N LEU A 364 27.27 -22.46 35.46
CA LEU A 364 28.37 -22.96 34.62
C LEU A 364 28.47 -24.49 34.60
N LEU A 365 27.93 -25.19 35.60
CA LEU A 365 27.93 -26.66 35.69
C LEU A 365 26.66 -27.31 35.11
N THR A 366 25.57 -26.55 34.92
CA THR A 366 24.30 -27.05 34.36
C THR A 366 24.10 -26.68 32.89
N GLN A 367 24.81 -25.70 32.35
CA GLN A 367 24.52 -25.15 31.02
C GLN A 367 25.62 -25.44 29.99
N PHE A 368 25.19 -25.92 28.82
CA PHE A 368 26.05 -26.25 27.68
C PHE A 368 25.61 -25.46 26.45
N THR A 369 26.47 -24.56 25.99
CA THR A 369 26.22 -23.78 24.77
C THR A 369 26.71 -24.56 23.55
N LEU A 370 25.78 -24.95 22.68
CA LEU A 370 26.05 -25.61 21.41
C LEU A 370 26.60 -24.62 20.38
N GLN A 371 27.38 -25.14 19.42
CA GLN A 371 27.95 -24.36 18.32
C GLN A 371 26.88 -23.73 17.42
N PHE A 372 25.79 -24.43 17.16
CA PHE A 372 24.69 -23.98 16.30
C PHE A 372 23.35 -24.08 17.03
N LYS A 373 22.36 -23.28 16.58
CA LYS A 373 20.98 -23.42 17.04
C LYS A 373 20.38 -24.73 16.50
N PRO A 374 19.97 -25.68 17.35
CA PRO A 374 19.27 -26.89 16.91
C PRO A 374 17.89 -26.56 16.32
N ALA A 375 17.49 -27.33 15.32
CA ALA A 375 16.13 -27.37 14.82
C ALA A 375 15.19 -27.94 15.91
N PRO A 376 13.97 -27.38 16.08
CA PRO A 376 13.04 -27.81 17.13
C PRO A 376 12.79 -29.32 17.15
N GLY A 377 12.89 -29.93 18.33
CA GLY A 377 12.65 -31.36 18.54
C GLY A 377 13.77 -32.31 18.08
N THR A 378 14.88 -31.81 17.53
CA THR A 378 15.96 -32.68 16.99
C THR A 378 17.05 -33.05 17.99
N VAL A 379 17.12 -32.37 19.14
CA VAL A 379 18.18 -32.57 20.16
C VAL A 379 18.00 -33.90 20.90
N LYS A 380 19.07 -34.71 20.89
CA LYS A 380 19.25 -35.91 21.71
C LYS A 380 20.44 -35.69 22.63
N VAL A 381 20.21 -35.84 23.94
CA VAL A 381 21.21 -35.69 24.98
C VAL A 381 21.67 -37.06 25.46
N TYR A 382 22.97 -37.25 25.62
CA TYR A 382 23.57 -38.48 26.16
C TYR A 382 24.50 -38.13 27.33
N ILE A 383 24.46 -38.94 28.38
CA ILE A 383 25.43 -38.91 29.49
C ILE A 383 26.14 -40.27 29.49
N ASP A 384 27.46 -40.26 29.32
CA ASP A 384 28.30 -41.45 29.10
C ASP A 384 27.72 -42.42 28.04
N GLY A 385 27.20 -41.85 26.95
CA GLY A 385 26.59 -42.59 25.85
C GLY A 385 25.17 -43.11 26.11
N LYS A 386 24.63 -42.95 27.33
CA LYS A 386 23.23 -43.28 27.64
C LYS A 386 22.31 -42.11 27.29
N LEU A 387 21.36 -42.35 26.39
CA LEU A 387 20.33 -41.38 26.00
C LEU A 387 19.50 -40.93 27.22
N GLN A 388 19.31 -39.63 27.35
CA GLN A 388 18.44 -38.99 28.33
C GLN A 388 17.13 -38.57 27.66
N SER A 389 16.00 -38.82 28.30
CA SER A 389 14.66 -38.43 27.83
C SER A 389 14.05 -37.23 28.59
N SER A 390 14.71 -36.78 29.64
CA SER A 390 14.24 -35.75 30.58
C SER A 390 15.41 -35.22 31.42
N GLY A 391 15.15 -34.19 32.24
CA GLY A 391 16.15 -33.59 33.13
C GLY A 391 16.96 -32.47 32.48
N TYR A 392 16.60 -32.05 31.26
CA TYR A 392 17.16 -30.92 30.56
C TYR A 392 16.10 -30.13 29.78
N THR A 393 16.38 -28.87 29.49
CA THR A 393 15.59 -27.95 28.66
C THR A 393 16.47 -27.37 27.56
N VAL A 394 15.88 -27.04 26.40
CA VAL A 394 16.58 -26.46 25.25
C VAL A 394 16.15 -25.01 25.07
N HIS A 395 17.11 -24.09 25.18
CA HIS A 395 16.93 -22.64 25.11
C HIS A 395 17.77 -22.06 23.98
N GLU A 396 17.18 -21.82 22.81
CA GLU A 396 17.92 -21.46 21.59
C GLU A 396 19.02 -22.49 21.29
N ASN A 397 20.30 -22.14 21.46
CA ASN A 397 21.46 -23.04 21.34
C ASN A 397 22.07 -23.46 22.70
N VAL A 398 21.41 -23.20 23.83
CA VAL A 398 21.85 -23.60 25.16
C VAL A 398 21.04 -24.79 25.65
N ILE A 399 21.71 -25.80 26.20
CA ILE A 399 21.07 -26.90 26.93
C ILE A 399 21.26 -26.68 28.42
N GLU A 400 20.17 -26.53 29.15
CA GLU A 400 20.18 -26.43 30.62
C GLU A 400 19.79 -27.77 31.22
N PHE A 401 20.58 -28.28 32.17
CA PHE A 401 20.20 -29.41 33.01
C PHE A 401 19.55 -28.95 34.31
N ALA A 402 18.46 -29.61 34.72
CA ALA A 402 17.77 -29.35 36.00
C ALA A 402 18.66 -29.65 37.24
N SER A 403 19.72 -30.43 37.06
CA SER A 403 20.78 -30.67 38.03
C SER A 403 22.08 -30.95 37.28
N ALA A 404 23.22 -30.41 37.74
CA ALA A 404 24.50 -30.62 37.08
C ALA A 404 24.78 -32.12 36.90
N PRO A 405 25.16 -32.58 35.68
CA PRO A 405 25.64 -33.93 35.47
C PRO A 405 26.78 -34.30 36.43
N ALA A 406 26.99 -35.59 36.67
CA ALA A 406 28.04 -36.03 37.58
C ALA A 406 29.44 -35.69 37.03
N ALA A 407 30.34 -35.23 37.91
CA ALA A 407 31.71 -34.88 37.52
C ALA A 407 32.45 -36.07 36.89
N GLY A 408 33.19 -35.80 35.81
CA GLY A 408 33.94 -36.79 35.02
C GLY A 408 33.17 -37.40 33.83
N THR A 409 31.83 -37.32 33.85
CA THR A 409 30.97 -37.83 32.77
C THR A 409 31.22 -37.09 31.45
N THR A 410 31.03 -37.79 30.32
CA THR A 410 30.90 -37.17 29.00
C THR A 410 29.43 -36.84 28.77
N VAL A 411 29.12 -35.56 28.60
CA VAL A 411 27.82 -35.09 28.12
C VAL A 411 27.94 -34.88 26.62
N SER A 412 27.11 -35.53 25.80
CA SER A 412 27.12 -35.32 24.35
C SER A 412 25.74 -35.05 23.78
N PHE A 413 25.74 -34.25 22.73
CA PHE A 413 24.55 -33.73 22.06
C PHE A 413 24.59 -34.14 20.61
N GLN A 414 23.53 -34.75 20.12
CA GLN A 414 23.29 -34.95 18.69
C GLN A 414 22.07 -34.14 18.31
N TYR A 415 22.18 -33.32 17.27
CA TYR A 415 21.09 -32.47 16.83
C TYR A 415 21.20 -32.15 15.34
N GLU A 416 20.16 -31.56 14.79
CA GLU A 416 20.14 -31.10 13.39
C GLU A 416 20.05 -29.57 13.36
N PHE A 417 20.72 -28.93 12.41
CA PHE A 417 20.72 -27.47 12.25
C PHE A 417 20.69 -27.07 10.76
N SER A 418 20.20 -25.87 10.47
CA SER A 418 20.33 -25.25 9.15
C SER A 418 21.53 -24.32 9.15
N ALA A 419 22.39 -24.41 8.13
CA ALA A 419 23.52 -23.50 7.96
C ALA A 419 23.07 -22.12 7.44
N GLU A 420 21.90 -22.05 6.81
CA GLU A 420 21.24 -20.81 6.41
C GLU A 420 19.98 -20.60 7.24
N LEU A 421 19.86 -19.44 7.90
CA LEU A 421 18.65 -19.09 8.62
C LEU A 421 17.49 -18.89 7.63
N PRO A 422 16.30 -19.47 7.89
CA PRO A 422 15.08 -19.14 7.15
C PRO A 422 14.83 -17.62 7.16
N LYS A 423 14.40 -17.08 6.03
CA LYS A 423 14.17 -15.65 5.81
C LYS A 423 12.68 -15.33 5.92
N ALA A 424 12.36 -14.22 6.58
CA ALA A 424 11.01 -13.68 6.62
C ALA A 424 10.73 -12.69 5.48
N GLU A 425 11.76 -12.27 4.72
CA GLU A 425 11.65 -11.31 3.62
C GLU A 425 12.32 -11.85 2.35
N PHE A 426 11.62 -11.70 1.22
CA PHE A 426 12.04 -12.15 -0.11
C PHE A 426 11.85 -11.01 -1.10
N ALA A 427 12.95 -10.40 -1.53
CA ALA A 427 12.94 -9.35 -2.55
C ALA A 427 12.58 -9.92 -3.92
N LEU A 428 11.57 -9.35 -4.57
CA LEU A 428 11.24 -9.67 -5.95
C LEU A 428 12.21 -8.97 -6.89
N GLY A 429 12.53 -9.59 -8.04
CA GLY A 429 13.38 -8.98 -9.06
C GLY A 429 12.76 -7.74 -9.74
N ASN A 430 11.46 -7.51 -9.56
CA ASN A 430 10.73 -6.35 -10.08
C ASN A 430 9.60 -5.95 -9.12
N ASN A 431 9.29 -4.65 -9.04
CA ASN A 431 8.11 -4.17 -8.32
C ASN A 431 6.81 -4.78 -8.88
N ALA A 432 5.88 -5.11 -7.99
CA ALA A 432 4.68 -5.89 -8.27
C ALA A 432 3.40 -5.08 -8.06
N VAL A 433 2.38 -5.31 -8.90
CA VAL A 433 1.03 -4.86 -8.63
C VAL A 433 0.49 -5.68 -7.46
N SER A 434 0.30 -5.07 -6.30
CA SER A 434 0.00 -5.76 -5.02
C SER A 434 -1.17 -6.74 -5.11
N SER A 435 -2.26 -6.38 -5.81
CA SER A 435 -3.45 -7.22 -6.00
C SER A 435 -3.24 -8.44 -6.91
N SER A 436 -2.12 -8.52 -7.63
CA SER A 436 -1.78 -9.64 -8.52
C SER A 436 -0.94 -10.73 -7.86
N ILE A 437 -0.37 -10.46 -6.69
CA ILE A 437 0.63 -11.34 -6.06
C ILE A 437 -0.07 -12.57 -5.47
N LYS A 438 0.43 -13.74 -5.87
CA LYS A 438 0.13 -15.03 -5.23
C LYS A 438 1.43 -15.67 -4.76
N VAL A 439 1.44 -16.12 -3.52
CA VAL A 439 2.61 -16.77 -2.90
C VAL A 439 2.28 -18.21 -2.57
N TYR A 440 3.18 -19.12 -2.89
CA TYR A 440 3.05 -20.55 -2.61
C TYR A 440 4.22 -20.99 -1.72
N LEU A 441 3.91 -21.74 -0.68
CA LEU A 441 4.85 -22.36 0.26
C LEU A 441 4.82 -23.87 0.03
N ASP A 442 5.93 -24.46 -0.42
CA ASP A 442 6.03 -25.87 -0.84
C ASP A 442 4.85 -26.30 -1.75
N SER A 443 4.54 -25.45 -2.73
CA SER A 443 3.41 -25.55 -3.69
C SER A 443 1.99 -25.29 -3.16
N VAL A 444 1.79 -25.06 -1.86
CA VAL A 444 0.48 -24.68 -1.28
C VAL A 444 0.31 -23.16 -1.30
N GLU A 445 -0.81 -22.63 -1.84
CA GLU A 445 -1.05 -21.18 -1.85
C GLU A 445 -1.22 -20.64 -0.42
N SER A 446 -0.45 -19.61 -0.07
CA SER A 446 -0.49 -18.95 1.23
C SER A 446 -1.07 -17.53 1.11
N LYS A 447 -1.87 -17.16 2.10
CA LYS A 447 -2.33 -15.77 2.33
C LYS A 447 -1.61 -15.08 3.49
N ALA A 448 -0.73 -15.79 4.19
CA ALA A 448 -0.04 -15.30 5.39
C ALA A 448 1.21 -14.46 5.06
N PHE A 449 1.07 -13.51 4.12
CA PHE A 449 2.15 -12.63 3.68
C PHE A 449 1.65 -11.20 3.48
N SER A 450 2.56 -10.23 3.49
CA SER A 450 2.36 -8.87 3.02
C SER A 450 3.37 -8.53 1.92
N TYR A 451 3.08 -7.49 1.13
CA TYR A 451 4.02 -6.97 0.13
C TYR A 451 4.41 -5.54 0.49
N ASP A 452 5.71 -5.31 0.60
CA ASP A 452 6.28 -3.98 0.78
C ASP A 452 6.63 -3.39 -0.58
N ALA A 453 5.88 -2.37 -1.00
CA ALA A 453 6.07 -1.69 -2.27
C ALA A 453 7.31 -0.76 -2.29
N VAL A 454 7.93 -0.47 -1.15
CA VAL A 454 9.15 0.33 -1.03
C VAL A 454 10.39 -0.57 -1.14
N SER A 455 10.42 -1.70 -0.44
CA SER A 455 11.52 -2.69 -0.55
C SER A 455 11.33 -3.70 -1.69
N GLY A 456 10.20 -3.64 -2.41
CA GLY A 456 9.90 -4.58 -3.49
C GLY A 456 9.74 -6.04 -3.03
N SER A 457 9.45 -6.27 -1.75
CA SER A 457 9.65 -7.57 -1.11
C SER A 457 8.37 -8.19 -0.53
N ILE A 458 8.26 -9.51 -0.59
CA ILE A 458 7.27 -10.30 0.15
C ILE A 458 7.77 -10.48 1.58
N LYS A 459 6.92 -10.17 2.56
CA LYS A 459 7.21 -10.27 4.00
C LYS A 459 6.25 -11.25 4.68
N PHE A 460 6.79 -12.04 5.61
CA PHE A 460 6.04 -12.91 6.51
C PHE A 460 6.24 -12.43 7.97
N ALA A 461 5.26 -12.65 8.84
CA ALA A 461 5.38 -12.28 10.26
C ALA A 461 6.46 -13.07 11.01
N SER A 462 6.73 -14.29 10.54
CA SER A 462 7.88 -15.11 10.91
C SER A 462 8.34 -15.88 9.67
N ALA A 463 9.61 -16.31 9.62
CA ALA A 463 10.11 -17.05 8.47
C ALA A 463 9.32 -18.37 8.28
N PRO A 464 8.74 -18.62 7.09
CA PRO A 464 7.94 -19.83 6.90
C PRO A 464 8.81 -21.08 6.97
N SER A 465 8.24 -22.22 7.40
CA SER A 465 8.97 -23.50 7.46
C SER A 465 9.22 -24.14 6.10
N ALA A 466 8.56 -23.65 5.05
CA ALA A 466 8.65 -24.18 3.70
C ALA A 466 10.03 -23.89 3.07
N LYS A 467 10.60 -24.89 2.40
CA LYS A 467 11.91 -24.75 1.74
C LYS A 467 11.80 -24.01 0.41
N ALA A 468 10.71 -24.20 -0.33
CA ALA A 468 10.45 -23.54 -1.60
C ALA A 468 9.33 -22.49 -1.46
N ILE A 469 9.66 -21.23 -1.77
CA ILE A 469 8.70 -20.13 -1.88
C ILE A 469 8.58 -19.79 -3.37
N LYS A 470 7.37 -19.80 -3.91
CA LYS A 470 7.11 -19.35 -5.28
C LYS A 470 6.21 -18.12 -5.25
N ALA A 471 6.67 -17.03 -5.84
CA ALA A 471 5.88 -15.83 -6.07
C ALA A 471 5.40 -15.80 -7.52
N VAL A 472 4.12 -15.53 -7.75
CA VAL A 472 3.54 -15.29 -9.08
C VAL A 472 2.87 -13.91 -9.04
N TYR A 473 3.29 -12.99 -9.90
CA TYR A 473 2.87 -11.58 -9.82
C TYR A 473 2.99 -10.85 -11.16
N ARG A 474 2.29 -9.73 -11.30
CA ARG A 474 2.38 -8.82 -12.45
C ARG A 474 3.31 -7.64 -12.11
N ARG A 475 4.19 -7.27 -13.03
CA ARG A 475 5.06 -6.08 -12.87
C ARG A 475 4.26 -4.79 -12.72
N ALA A 476 4.74 -3.86 -11.90
CA ALA A 476 4.11 -2.57 -11.61
C ALA A 476 4.44 -1.45 -12.62
N ASP A 477 4.94 -1.78 -13.83
CA ASP A 477 5.29 -0.78 -14.84
C ASP A 477 4.07 0.07 -15.24
N GLU A 478 4.31 1.34 -15.61
CA GLU A 478 3.24 2.24 -16.02
C GLU A 478 2.48 1.70 -17.24
N LEU A 479 1.16 1.62 -17.11
CA LEU A 479 0.28 1.29 -18.23
C LEU A 479 0.03 2.53 -19.09
N PRO A 480 0.01 2.40 -20.43
CA PRO A 480 -0.30 3.50 -21.34
C PRO A 480 -1.60 4.24 -20.99
N LYS A 481 -1.51 5.57 -20.94
CA LYS A 481 -2.64 6.49 -20.80
C LYS A 481 -3.03 7.17 -22.12
N SER A 482 -2.13 7.15 -23.10
CA SER A 482 -2.28 7.77 -24.41
C SER A 482 -2.65 6.74 -25.48
N PHE A 483 -3.62 7.10 -26.32
CA PHE A 483 -4.15 6.25 -27.39
C PHE A 483 -4.26 7.07 -28.69
N GLN A 484 -3.74 6.53 -29.80
CA GLN A 484 -3.65 7.27 -31.06
C GLN A 484 -4.97 7.19 -31.86
N MET A 485 -5.73 8.28 -31.80
CA MET A 485 -6.93 8.51 -32.59
C MET A 485 -6.59 9.06 -33.99
N ASP A 486 -7.61 9.16 -34.83
CA ASP A 486 -7.57 9.88 -36.09
C ASP A 486 -7.55 11.40 -35.82
N ARG A 487 -6.97 12.19 -36.73
CA ARG A 487 -7.06 13.66 -36.68
C ARG A 487 -8.44 14.15 -37.15
N GLY A 488 -8.80 15.37 -36.77
CA GLY A 488 -10.07 16.00 -37.19
C GLY A 488 -11.31 15.58 -36.40
N ILE A 489 -11.16 14.92 -35.26
CA ILE A 489 -12.28 14.53 -34.40
C ILE A 489 -12.86 15.74 -33.65
N SER A 490 -14.18 15.88 -33.69
CA SER A 490 -14.96 16.84 -32.91
C SER A 490 -15.18 16.34 -31.47
N LEU A 491 -14.83 17.19 -30.50
CA LEU A 491 -15.04 16.90 -29.07
C LEU A 491 -16.53 16.93 -28.66
N ALA A 492 -17.39 17.63 -29.42
CA ALA A 492 -18.77 17.90 -29.03
C ALA A 492 -19.64 16.64 -28.83
N ARG A 493 -19.22 15.50 -29.43
CA ARG A 493 -19.89 14.20 -29.33
C ARG A 493 -18.96 13.05 -28.95
N MET A 494 -17.74 13.35 -28.49
CA MET A 494 -16.79 12.31 -28.11
C MET A 494 -17.16 11.68 -26.77
N SER A 495 -17.40 10.36 -26.77
CA SER A 495 -17.60 9.54 -25.58
C SER A 495 -16.58 8.40 -25.53
N VAL A 496 -16.06 8.14 -24.33
CA VAL A 496 -15.08 7.07 -24.07
C VAL A 496 -15.69 6.08 -23.08
N LYS A 497 -15.58 4.79 -23.38
CA LYS A 497 -15.94 3.69 -22.48
C LYS A 497 -14.72 2.82 -22.19
N VAL A 498 -14.54 2.43 -20.94
CA VAL A 498 -13.53 1.45 -20.52
C VAL A 498 -14.25 0.22 -19.99
N ASN A 499 -14.01 -0.95 -20.57
CA ASN A 499 -14.74 -2.20 -20.27
C ASN A 499 -16.27 -2.01 -20.29
N GLY A 500 -16.77 -1.28 -21.29
CA GLY A 500 -18.19 -0.92 -21.45
C GLY A 500 -18.70 0.21 -20.54
N THR A 501 -17.98 0.57 -19.48
CA THR A 501 -18.36 1.65 -18.55
C THR A 501 -17.98 3.01 -19.11
N ALA A 502 -18.94 3.94 -19.22
CA ALA A 502 -18.69 5.29 -19.73
C ALA A 502 -17.84 6.11 -18.75
N LEU A 503 -16.82 6.78 -19.27
CA LEU A 503 -16.03 7.77 -18.53
C LEU A 503 -16.73 9.13 -18.55
N ALA A 504 -16.60 9.89 -17.45
CA ALA A 504 -16.99 11.28 -17.43
C ALA A 504 -16.13 12.13 -18.37
N ALA A 505 -16.68 13.19 -18.97
CA ALA A 505 -16.00 14.00 -19.98
C ALA A 505 -14.71 14.69 -19.48
N ASN A 506 -14.54 14.85 -18.17
CA ASN A 506 -13.32 15.39 -17.54
C ASN A 506 -12.27 14.32 -17.19
N ALA A 507 -12.57 13.03 -17.38
CA ALA A 507 -11.64 11.92 -17.11
C ALA A 507 -10.67 11.65 -18.27
N TYR A 508 -10.84 12.36 -19.39
CA TYR A 508 -10.01 12.28 -20.58
C TYR A 508 -9.86 13.63 -21.27
N SER A 509 -8.87 13.74 -22.14
CA SER A 509 -8.64 14.89 -23.03
C SER A 509 -8.19 14.39 -24.39
N TYR A 510 -8.45 15.15 -25.46
CA TYR A 510 -7.97 14.80 -26.81
C TYR A 510 -7.35 16.02 -27.49
N ASN A 511 -6.17 15.82 -28.06
CA ASN A 511 -5.42 16.83 -28.79
C ASN A 511 -5.71 16.69 -30.29
N ALA A 512 -6.43 17.65 -30.87
CA ALA A 512 -6.86 17.60 -32.26
C ALA A 512 -5.72 17.70 -33.29
N GLN A 513 -4.59 18.30 -32.91
CA GLN A 513 -3.42 18.47 -33.77
C GLN A 513 -2.58 17.19 -33.86
N THR A 514 -2.35 16.51 -32.72
CA THR A 514 -1.56 15.27 -32.67
C THR A 514 -2.40 14.02 -32.90
N GLY A 515 -3.72 14.07 -32.65
CA GLY A 515 -4.61 12.93 -32.68
C GLY A 515 -4.51 12.06 -31.41
N VAL A 516 -3.97 12.57 -30.31
CA VAL A 516 -3.78 11.78 -29.07
C VAL A 516 -4.97 11.95 -28.12
N LEU A 517 -5.64 10.85 -27.79
CA LEU A 517 -6.52 10.74 -26.62
C LEU A 517 -5.66 10.42 -25.40
N LEU A 518 -5.81 11.17 -24.30
CA LEU A 518 -5.14 10.96 -23.02
C LEU A 518 -6.17 10.75 -21.92
N LEU A 519 -6.09 9.63 -21.21
CA LEU A 519 -6.91 9.30 -20.05
C LEU A 519 -6.19 9.71 -18.75
N ASN A 520 -6.92 10.26 -17.77
CA ASN A 520 -6.29 10.70 -16.51
C ASN A 520 -5.72 9.52 -15.70
N ALA A 521 -6.49 8.42 -15.67
CA ALA A 521 -6.09 7.13 -15.11
C ALA A 521 -5.84 6.13 -16.24
N ALA A 522 -4.81 5.29 -16.08
CA ALA A 522 -4.56 4.21 -17.02
C ALA A 522 -5.63 3.11 -16.84
N PRO A 523 -6.29 2.64 -17.92
CA PRO A 523 -7.10 1.43 -17.88
C PRO A 523 -6.28 0.23 -17.39
N SER A 524 -6.93 -0.72 -16.71
CA SER A 524 -6.28 -1.98 -16.29
C SER A 524 -5.80 -2.79 -17.49
N ASP A 525 -4.88 -3.73 -17.28
CA ASP A 525 -4.44 -4.66 -18.30
C ASP A 525 -5.62 -5.35 -19.02
N LYS A 526 -5.48 -5.56 -20.34
CA LYS A 526 -6.54 -6.06 -21.26
C LYS A 526 -7.80 -5.21 -21.35
N ALA A 527 -7.92 -4.08 -20.64
CA ALA A 527 -9.13 -3.30 -20.71
C ALA A 527 -9.40 -2.81 -22.14
N THR A 528 -10.66 -2.93 -22.57
CA THR A 528 -11.11 -2.42 -23.87
C THR A 528 -11.48 -0.96 -23.70
N ILE A 529 -10.82 -0.08 -24.47
CA ILE A 529 -11.15 1.33 -24.58
C ILE A 529 -11.91 1.53 -25.88
N LEU A 530 -13.20 1.80 -25.77
CA LEU A 530 -14.08 2.11 -26.90
C LEU A 530 -14.29 3.61 -26.96
N VAL A 531 -13.93 4.23 -28.08
CA VAL A 531 -14.10 5.66 -28.34
C VAL A 531 -15.10 5.84 -29.47
N ASN A 532 -16.18 6.54 -29.19
CA ASN A 532 -17.19 6.95 -30.18
C ASN A 532 -17.11 8.47 -30.33
N ALA A 533 -16.90 8.97 -31.54
CA ALA A 533 -16.79 10.41 -31.80
C ALA A 533 -17.17 10.77 -33.24
N ASP A 534 -17.38 12.05 -33.52
CA ASP A 534 -17.66 12.55 -34.87
C ASP A 534 -16.36 13.05 -35.52
N LYS A 535 -16.01 12.55 -36.70
CA LYS A 535 -14.86 13.02 -37.50
C LYS A 535 -15.33 14.09 -38.48
N VAL A 536 -14.78 15.29 -38.38
CA VAL A 536 -15.03 16.38 -39.33
C VAL A 536 -14.38 16.03 -40.68
N LEU A 537 -15.18 16.06 -41.74
CA LEU A 537 -14.71 15.87 -43.11
C LEU A 537 -14.38 17.22 -43.76
N GLU A 538 -15.31 18.18 -43.64
CA GLU A 538 -15.23 19.53 -44.21
C GLU A 538 -16.18 20.47 -43.46
N HIS A 539 -16.01 21.78 -43.64
CA HIS A 539 -16.98 22.78 -43.20
C HIS A 539 -18.20 22.77 -44.13
N ALA A 540 -19.44 22.83 -43.62
CA ALA A 540 -20.58 23.10 -44.49
C ALA A 540 -20.52 24.59 -44.90
N LEU A 541 -20.34 24.86 -46.19
CA LEU A 541 -20.26 26.23 -46.72
C LEU A 541 -21.55 26.66 -47.43
N ASP A 542 -22.37 25.71 -47.86
CA ASP A 542 -23.63 25.93 -48.57
C ASP A 542 -24.85 25.57 -47.70
N TYR A 543 -25.79 26.50 -47.57
CA TYR A 543 -26.99 26.35 -46.74
C TYR A 543 -28.25 26.61 -47.56
N ALA A 544 -29.20 25.69 -47.52
CA ALA A 544 -30.45 25.82 -48.26
C ALA A 544 -31.31 26.98 -47.73
N ILE A 545 -31.71 27.89 -48.62
CA ILE A 545 -32.57 29.04 -48.33
C ILE A 545 -33.92 28.90 -49.01
N GLN A 546 -34.98 29.20 -48.25
CA GLN A 546 -36.37 29.18 -48.72
C GLN A 546 -36.90 30.58 -49.06
N ILE A 547 -36.06 31.62 -48.90
CA ILE A 547 -36.36 32.99 -49.29
C ILE A 547 -35.73 33.33 -50.64
N GLY A 548 -36.54 33.91 -51.53
CA GLY A 548 -36.10 34.47 -52.81
C GLY A 548 -36.52 35.93 -52.93
N ALA A 549 -35.60 36.81 -53.30
CA ALA A 549 -35.85 38.25 -53.44
C ALA A 549 -34.93 38.86 -54.50
N ALA A 550 -35.29 40.04 -55.02
CA ALA A 550 -34.50 40.77 -56.01
C ALA A 550 -33.14 41.26 -55.46
N SER A 551 -33.04 41.45 -54.14
CA SER A 551 -31.77 41.62 -53.44
C SER A 551 -31.75 40.81 -52.16
N MET A 552 -30.59 40.22 -51.84
CA MET A 552 -30.37 39.38 -50.67
C MET A 552 -29.08 39.77 -49.96
N SER A 553 -29.02 39.55 -48.64
CA SER A 553 -27.86 39.83 -47.80
C SER A 553 -27.81 38.89 -46.59
N ALA A 554 -26.62 38.43 -46.21
CA ALA A 554 -26.41 37.62 -45.02
C ALA A 554 -25.95 38.54 -43.87
N TRP A 555 -26.50 38.37 -42.67
CA TRP A 555 -26.17 39.18 -41.50
C TRP A 555 -25.74 38.31 -40.33
N ASP A 556 -24.64 38.66 -39.69
CA ASP A 556 -24.23 38.06 -38.43
C ASP A 556 -25.26 38.39 -37.34
N ASN A 557 -25.87 37.37 -36.73
CA ASN A 557 -27.00 37.58 -35.83
C ASN A 557 -26.58 38.18 -34.47
N ALA A 558 -25.30 38.05 -34.08
CA ALA A 558 -24.79 38.58 -32.81
C ALA A 558 -24.29 40.02 -32.92
N THR A 559 -23.68 40.38 -34.05
CA THR A 559 -23.05 41.69 -34.29
C THR A 559 -23.87 42.62 -35.17
N GLY A 560 -24.90 42.11 -35.85
CA GLY A 560 -25.75 42.90 -36.74
C GLY A 560 -25.02 43.46 -37.97
N LYS A 561 -23.92 42.82 -38.40
CA LYS A 561 -23.12 43.23 -39.57
C LYS A 561 -23.39 42.33 -40.77
N VAL A 562 -23.28 42.87 -41.97
CA VAL A 562 -23.33 42.09 -43.22
C VAL A 562 -22.10 41.17 -43.31
N ILE A 563 -22.33 39.92 -43.70
CA ILE A 563 -21.31 38.92 -44.03
C ILE A 563 -21.26 38.78 -45.55
N SER A 564 -20.08 38.56 -46.12
CA SER A 564 -19.95 38.20 -47.53
C SER A 564 -20.60 36.83 -47.80
N ALA A 565 -21.49 36.76 -48.77
CA ALA A 565 -22.16 35.52 -49.15
C ALA A 565 -22.56 35.51 -50.62
N GLY A 566 -22.47 34.34 -51.26
CA GLY A 566 -23.06 34.06 -52.56
C GLY A 566 -24.52 33.62 -52.42
N PHE A 567 -25.35 33.92 -53.42
CA PHE A 567 -26.75 33.51 -53.47
C PHE A 567 -27.05 32.90 -54.85
N GLY A 568 -27.60 31.68 -54.88
CA GLY A 568 -27.94 31.00 -56.13
C GLY A 568 -28.63 29.67 -55.91
N SER A 569 -29.49 29.26 -56.85
CA SER A 569 -30.13 27.93 -56.90
C SER A 569 -30.83 27.45 -55.60
N GLY A 570 -31.30 28.38 -54.76
CA GLY A 570 -31.90 28.04 -53.46
C GLY A 570 -30.89 27.82 -52.32
N PHE A 571 -29.65 28.30 -52.46
CA PHE A 571 -28.59 28.24 -51.44
C PHE A 571 -27.98 29.62 -51.16
N VAL A 572 -27.51 29.78 -49.92
CA VAL A 572 -26.53 30.80 -49.52
C VAL A 572 -25.19 30.11 -49.28
N SER A 573 -24.13 30.67 -49.87
CA SER A 573 -22.78 30.11 -49.85
C SER A 573 -21.81 31.05 -49.14
N PHE A 574 -20.98 30.55 -48.24
CA PHE A 574 -19.98 31.34 -47.51
C PHE A 574 -18.56 30.96 -47.93
N ALA A 575 -17.64 31.92 -47.90
CA ALA A 575 -16.23 31.62 -48.02
C ALA A 575 -15.74 30.90 -46.75
N GLU A 576 -14.79 29.98 -46.88
CA GLU A 576 -14.24 29.23 -45.74
C GLU A 576 -13.64 30.16 -44.66
N ALA A 577 -13.11 31.32 -45.04
CA ALA A 577 -12.60 32.34 -44.11
C ALA A 577 -13.69 33.04 -43.27
N ASP A 578 -14.96 33.00 -43.70
CA ASP A 578 -16.11 33.57 -42.99
C ASP A 578 -16.88 32.51 -42.16
N TYR A 579 -16.52 31.23 -42.29
CA TYR A 579 -17.14 30.13 -41.57
C TYR A 579 -16.66 30.06 -40.11
N VAL A 580 -17.62 29.97 -39.18
CA VAL A 580 -17.36 29.76 -37.75
C VAL A 580 -18.40 28.79 -37.20
N PRO A 581 -18.02 27.61 -36.66
CA PRO A 581 -18.99 26.65 -36.11
C PRO A 581 -19.89 27.27 -35.04
N GLY A 582 -21.19 26.99 -35.10
CA GLY A 582 -22.21 27.53 -34.19
C GLY A 582 -22.62 28.99 -34.48
N ARG A 583 -22.02 29.67 -35.47
CA ARG A 583 -22.39 31.04 -35.84
C ARG A 583 -23.81 31.07 -36.40
N LYS A 584 -24.69 31.84 -35.75
CA LYS A 584 -26.04 32.12 -36.27
C LYS A 584 -25.98 33.26 -37.28
N VAL A 585 -26.46 33.00 -38.49
CA VAL A 585 -26.53 33.97 -39.59
C VAL A 585 -27.98 34.17 -40.00
N LEU A 586 -28.39 35.42 -40.13
CA LEU A 586 -29.72 35.84 -40.55
C LEU A 586 -29.66 36.32 -42.00
N VAL A 587 -30.11 35.49 -42.92
CA VAL A 587 -30.27 35.86 -44.33
C VAL A 587 -31.51 36.74 -44.47
N LYS A 588 -31.44 37.83 -45.23
CA LYS A 588 -32.53 38.79 -45.46
C LYS A 588 -32.72 39.05 -46.95
N GLY A 589 -33.97 39.05 -47.42
CA GLY A 589 -34.37 39.38 -48.79
C GLY A 589 -35.35 40.55 -48.85
N LEU A 590 -35.15 41.45 -49.81
CA LEU A 590 -36.01 42.61 -50.08
C LEU A 590 -36.60 42.52 -51.49
N GLY A 591 -37.90 42.27 -51.59
CA GLY A 591 -38.61 42.34 -52.88
C GLY A 591 -39.81 41.40 -53.04
N ALA A 592 -40.86 41.94 -53.69
CA ALA A 592 -42.12 41.30 -54.08
C ALA A 592 -43.07 40.84 -52.95
N ALA A 593 -44.36 41.11 -53.15
CA ALA A 593 -45.44 40.72 -52.25
C ALA A 593 -46.20 39.54 -52.84
N SER A 594 -45.99 38.34 -52.30
CA SER A 594 -46.83 37.17 -52.55
C SER A 594 -46.87 36.33 -51.27
N TRP A 595 -48.07 36.07 -50.75
CA TRP A 595 -48.31 35.37 -49.48
C TRP A 595 -48.13 33.84 -49.56
N LYS A 596 -47.44 33.36 -50.59
CA LYS A 596 -47.14 31.95 -50.81
C LYS A 596 -45.70 31.69 -50.41
N VAL A 597 -45.51 30.96 -49.32
CA VAL A 597 -44.19 30.54 -48.85
C VAL A 597 -43.93 29.13 -49.37
N PRO A 598 -43.05 28.93 -50.37
CA PRO A 598 -42.64 27.60 -50.75
C PRO A 598 -41.85 26.97 -49.60
N LEU A 599 -42.46 25.97 -48.96
CA LEU A 599 -41.78 25.06 -48.06
C LEU A 599 -41.10 24.02 -48.93
N GLY A 600 -39.80 24.18 -49.18
CA GLY A 600 -39.00 23.18 -49.90
C GLY A 600 -39.21 21.77 -49.34
N ALA A 601 -39.06 20.76 -50.19
CA ALA A 601 -39.45 19.36 -49.95
C ALA A 601 -38.83 18.67 -48.71
N SER A 602 -37.97 19.36 -47.96
CA SER A 602 -37.30 18.90 -46.74
C SER A 602 -37.99 19.37 -45.44
N VAL A 603 -39.10 20.12 -45.51
CA VAL A 603 -39.84 20.59 -44.31
C VAL A 603 -40.87 19.54 -43.87
N MET A 604 -40.70 19.00 -42.66
CA MET A 604 -41.62 18.03 -42.06
C MET A 604 -42.86 18.75 -41.49
N ASN A 605 -44.04 18.49 -42.05
CA ASN A 605 -45.29 19.20 -41.74
C ASN A 605 -45.65 19.14 -40.23
N GLU A 606 -45.32 18.04 -39.56
CA GLU A 606 -45.54 17.81 -38.11
C GLU A 606 -44.64 18.67 -37.19
N SER A 607 -43.67 19.41 -37.76
CA SER A 607 -42.72 20.25 -37.02
C SER A 607 -42.81 21.75 -37.34
N LEU A 608 -43.81 22.15 -38.11
CA LEU A 608 -44.01 23.54 -38.53
C LEU A 608 -44.86 24.32 -37.52
N SER A 609 -44.26 25.27 -36.80
CA SER A 609 -44.98 26.28 -36.01
C SER A 609 -45.08 27.59 -36.79
N VAL A 610 -46.29 27.94 -37.23
CA VAL A 610 -46.56 29.26 -37.83
C VAL A 610 -46.95 30.24 -36.73
N LEU A 611 -46.24 31.37 -36.65
CA LEU A 611 -46.49 32.43 -35.68
C LEU A 611 -46.84 33.73 -36.40
N ALA A 612 -48.04 34.27 -36.17
CA ALA A 612 -48.41 35.63 -36.55
C ALA A 612 -48.40 36.51 -35.30
N GLU A 613 -47.58 37.57 -35.29
CA GLU A 613 -47.40 38.47 -34.15
C GLU A 613 -47.12 37.74 -32.81
N GLY A 614 -46.39 36.61 -32.87
CA GLY A 614 -46.05 35.79 -31.71
C GLY A 614 -47.14 34.80 -31.26
N ARG A 615 -48.31 34.79 -31.90
CA ARG A 615 -49.40 33.83 -31.62
C ARG A 615 -49.37 32.68 -32.62
N SER A 616 -49.59 31.46 -32.14
CA SER A 616 -49.67 30.27 -32.99
C SER A 616 -50.88 30.35 -33.92
N CYS A 617 -50.66 30.17 -35.22
CA CYS A 617 -51.72 30.04 -36.21
C CYS A 617 -52.09 28.56 -36.34
N GLU A 618 -53.31 28.19 -35.97
CA GLU A 618 -53.79 26.80 -36.07
C GLU A 618 -54.47 26.51 -37.43
N ASN A 619 -54.91 27.55 -38.14
CA ASN A 619 -55.49 27.47 -39.48
C ASN A 619 -54.46 27.92 -40.53
N PHE A 620 -53.64 27.00 -41.00
CA PHE A 620 -52.83 27.18 -42.20
C PHE A 620 -52.95 25.95 -43.10
N ALA A 621 -52.80 26.13 -44.41
CA ALA A 621 -52.79 25.04 -45.37
C ALA A 621 -51.40 24.88 -45.98
N VAL A 622 -50.91 23.64 -46.05
CA VAL A 622 -49.74 23.30 -46.87
C VAL A 622 -50.22 22.45 -48.04
N SER A 623 -50.21 23.03 -49.24
CA SER A 623 -50.58 22.38 -50.50
C SER A 623 -49.40 22.41 -51.45
N ASP A 624 -49.05 21.27 -52.05
CA ASP A 624 -47.96 21.15 -53.05
C ASP A 624 -46.61 21.75 -52.60
N GLY A 625 -46.29 21.66 -51.30
CA GLY A 625 -45.08 22.26 -50.74
C GLY A 625 -45.14 23.78 -50.62
N ILE A 626 -46.33 24.38 -50.61
CA ILE A 626 -46.53 25.82 -50.38
C ILE A 626 -47.39 25.98 -49.13
N LEU A 627 -46.86 26.70 -48.15
CA LEU A 627 -47.63 27.25 -47.04
C LEU A 627 -48.43 28.45 -47.56
N ASP A 628 -49.75 28.34 -47.50
CA ASP A 628 -50.70 29.39 -47.81
C ASP A 628 -51.37 29.85 -46.50
N LEU A 629 -51.30 31.15 -46.25
CA LEU A 629 -51.83 31.82 -45.05
C LEU A 629 -52.97 32.74 -45.48
N ALA A 630 -54.14 32.15 -45.68
CA ALA A 630 -55.37 32.83 -46.12
C ALA A 630 -56.20 33.35 -44.94
#